data_AF-A0A7W1N201-F1
#
_entry.id   AF-A0A7W1N201-F1
#
_cell.length_a   1.000
_cell.length_b   1.000
_cell.length_c   1.000
_cell.angle_alpha   90.00
_cell.angle_beta   90.00
_cell.angle_gamma   90.00
#
_symmetry.space_group_name_H-M   'P 1'
#
loop_
_entity.id
_entity.type
_entity.pdbx_description
1 polymer ?
#
loop_
_entity_poly.entity_id
_entity_poly.type
_entity_poly.pdbx_seq_one_letter_code
_entity_poly.pdbx_strand_id
1 'polypeptide(L)'
;MLVLLALVVSIGIVDSLNPSTVGPAVLLALGTRAKRDLALFTLSVFGTSTLGGLVLVFGSGRALLAIASTPRPHVVHLVEVAAGCLLLVVAAGLWLARRKLSRRFSADAKRARVSPLLLGAGIIVAEFPTAIPYFGALVAIVEGRRAALSEAALVIVFNLCFCAPLLLLLAVVVLGGDRDRAFTRAVRTFMERYAAALVPVVLALLGAVLLVIGLRSL
;
A
#
# COMPACT_ATOMS: atom_id res chain seq x y z
N MET A 1 -7.90 21.74 15.63
CA MET A 1 -6.71 21.48 14.80
C MET A 1 -5.93 20.28 15.32
N LEU A 2 -5.47 20.30 16.58
CA LEU A 2 -4.69 19.20 17.17
C LEU A 2 -5.39 17.83 17.13
N VAL A 3 -6.69 17.76 17.43
CA VAL A 3 -7.45 16.50 17.38
C VAL A 3 -7.50 15.91 15.97
N LEU A 4 -7.76 16.75 14.95
CA LEU A 4 -7.79 16.32 13.55
C LEU A 4 -6.41 15.88 13.07
N LEU A 5 -5.37 16.63 13.42
CA LEU A 5 -3.99 16.26 13.12
C LEU A 5 -3.62 14.91 13.76
N ALA A 6 -3.95 14.71 15.04
CA ALA A 6 -3.71 13.46 15.75
C ALA A 6 -4.43 12.29 15.07
N LEU A 7 -5.71 12.46 14.70
CA LEU A 7 -6.49 11.46 13.98
C LEU A 7 -5.84 11.12 12.62
N VAL A 8 -5.50 12.12 11.81
CA VAL A 8 -4.86 11.94 10.51
C VAL A 8 -3.53 11.20 10.63
N VAL A 9 -2.70 11.57 11.60
CA VAL A 9 -1.42 10.92 11.88
C VAL A 9 -1.64 9.48 12.32
N SER A 10 -2.57 9.22 13.25
CA SER A 10 -2.87 7.87 13.73
C SER A 10 -3.34 6.95 12.60
N ILE A 11 -4.28 7.40 11.78
CA ILE A 11 -4.77 6.61 10.64
C ILE A 11 -3.62 6.38 9.64
N GLY A 12 -2.86 7.43 9.29
CA GLY A 12 -1.74 7.30 8.36
C GLY A 12 -0.66 6.34 8.85
N ILE A 13 -0.34 6.33 10.15
CA ILE A 13 0.61 5.37 10.74
C ILE A 13 0.06 3.95 10.67
N VAL A 14 -1.22 3.73 10.97
CA VAL A 14 -1.83 2.39 10.87
C VAL A 14 -1.82 1.91 9.42
N ASP A 15 -2.20 2.77 8.49
CA ASP A 15 -2.24 2.46 7.05
C ASP A 15 -0.84 2.26 6.47
N SER A 16 0.20 2.81 7.12
CA SER A 16 1.60 2.64 6.69
C SER A 16 2.08 1.18 6.73
N LEU A 17 1.40 0.32 7.49
CA LEU A 17 1.70 -1.10 7.60
C LEU A 17 1.18 -1.91 6.40
N ASN A 18 0.77 -1.24 5.32
CA ASN A 18 0.23 -1.87 4.13
C ASN A 18 1.25 -2.83 3.47
N PRO A 19 0.94 -4.14 3.40
CA PRO A 19 1.86 -5.14 2.86
C PRO A 19 2.14 -4.95 1.37
N SER A 20 1.24 -4.32 0.62
CA SER A 20 1.40 -4.10 -0.82
C SER A 20 2.47 -3.04 -1.14
N THR A 21 2.74 -2.11 -0.22
CA THR A 21 3.77 -1.08 -0.38
C THR A 21 5.07 -1.49 0.30
N VAL A 22 4.99 -2.02 1.53
CA VAL A 22 6.16 -2.45 2.31
C VAL A 22 6.88 -3.63 1.64
N GLY A 23 6.15 -4.61 1.11
CA GLY A 23 6.74 -5.79 0.47
C GLY A 23 7.64 -5.43 -0.73
N PRO A 24 7.14 -4.73 -1.75
CA PRO A 24 7.95 -4.23 -2.85
C PRO A 24 9.07 -3.29 -2.41
N ALA A 25 8.85 -2.41 -1.44
CA ALA A 25 9.89 -1.53 -0.90
C ALA A 25 11.09 -2.33 -0.35
N VAL A 26 10.82 -3.38 0.43
CA VAL A 26 11.85 -4.30 0.93
C VAL A 26 12.59 -4.99 -0.22
N LEU A 27 11.87 -5.47 -1.24
CA LEU A 27 12.50 -6.12 -2.40
C LEU A 27 13.41 -5.17 -3.18
N LEU A 28 12.98 -3.92 -3.36
CA LEU A 28 13.78 -2.88 -4.02
C LEU A 28 15.01 -2.53 -3.19
N ALA A 29 14.89 -2.51 -1.85
CA ALA A 29 16.00 -2.26 -0.94
C ALA A 29 17.11 -3.32 -1.01
N LEU A 30 16.76 -4.56 -1.35
CA LEU A 30 17.72 -5.65 -1.54
C LEU A 30 18.37 -5.66 -2.94
N GLY A 31 17.93 -4.77 -3.83
CA GLY A 31 18.37 -4.70 -5.22
C GLY A 31 19.73 -4.03 -5.42
N THR A 32 20.33 -4.22 -6.58
CA THR A 32 21.65 -3.62 -6.92
C THR A 32 21.62 -2.10 -7.05
N ARG A 33 20.43 -1.51 -7.25
CA ARG A 33 20.20 -0.06 -7.32
C ARG A 33 19.26 0.41 -6.20
N ALA A 34 19.37 -0.22 -5.02
CA ALA A 34 18.48 -0.02 -3.87
C ALA A 34 18.13 1.45 -3.60
N LYS A 35 19.13 2.32 -3.45
CA LYS A 35 18.92 3.77 -3.20
C LYS A 35 17.99 4.40 -4.23
N ARG A 36 18.29 4.21 -5.51
CA ARG A 36 17.55 4.85 -6.61
C ARG A 36 16.17 4.24 -6.76
N ASP A 37 16.09 2.92 -6.80
CA ASP A 37 14.84 2.25 -7.12
C ASP A 37 13.85 2.37 -5.95
N LEU A 38 14.31 2.33 -4.69
CA LEU A 38 13.49 2.63 -3.52
C LEU A 38 13.06 4.10 -3.47
N ALA A 39 13.95 5.06 -3.78
CA ALA A 39 13.58 6.47 -3.82
C ALA A 39 12.49 6.76 -4.87
N LEU A 40 12.65 6.21 -6.08
CA LEU A 40 11.67 6.33 -7.15
C LEU A 40 10.33 5.67 -6.78
N PHE A 41 10.36 4.49 -6.18
CA PHE A 41 9.17 3.82 -5.69
C PHE A 41 8.46 4.65 -4.62
N THR A 42 9.16 5.06 -3.57
CA THR A 42 8.59 5.89 -2.48
C THR A 42 8.04 7.21 -3.02
N LEU A 43 8.73 7.86 -3.95
CA LEU A 43 8.26 9.08 -4.59
C LEU A 43 6.97 8.83 -5.38
N SER A 44 6.88 7.72 -6.13
CA SER A 44 5.65 7.39 -6.86
C SER A 44 4.48 7.05 -5.95
N VAL A 45 4.72 6.29 -4.87
CA VAL A 45 3.69 5.95 -3.88
C VAL A 45 3.17 7.24 -3.25
N PHE A 46 4.06 8.04 -2.66
CA PHE A 46 3.73 9.32 -2.03
C PHE A 46 3.06 10.29 -3.01
N GLY A 47 3.62 10.44 -4.21
CA GLY A 47 3.12 11.38 -5.21
C GLY A 47 1.75 11.00 -5.73
N THR A 48 1.55 9.73 -6.08
CA THR A 48 0.26 9.23 -6.60
C THR A 48 -0.82 9.31 -5.54
N SER A 49 -0.53 8.88 -4.30
CA SER A 49 -1.50 8.93 -3.21
C SER A 49 -1.85 10.36 -2.85
N THR A 50 -0.84 11.26 -2.72
CA THR A 50 -1.05 12.69 -2.45
C THR A 50 -1.86 13.35 -3.55
N LEU A 51 -1.51 13.17 -4.81
CA LEU A 51 -2.27 13.73 -5.93
C LEU A 51 -3.71 13.21 -5.93
N GLY A 52 -3.92 11.91 -5.73
CA GLY A 52 -5.26 11.34 -5.57
C GLY A 52 -6.05 11.98 -4.45
N GLY A 53 -5.43 12.18 -3.28
CA GLY A 53 -6.06 12.84 -2.13
C GLY A 53 -6.42 14.30 -2.41
N LEU A 54 -5.51 15.07 -3.00
CA LEU A 54 -5.75 16.47 -3.35
C LEU A 54 -6.87 16.60 -4.38
N VAL A 55 -6.89 15.73 -5.40
CA VAL A 55 -7.98 15.68 -6.40
C VAL A 55 -9.31 15.36 -5.73
N LEU A 56 -9.33 14.41 -4.79
CA LEU A 56 -10.54 14.03 -4.09
C LEU A 56 -11.05 15.13 -3.15
N VAL A 57 -10.16 15.76 -2.38
CA VAL A 57 -10.48 16.82 -1.42
C VAL A 57 -10.96 18.08 -2.14
N PHE A 58 -10.23 18.56 -3.17
CA PHE A 58 -10.54 19.83 -3.83
C PHE A 58 -11.40 19.72 -5.08
N GLY A 59 -11.31 18.61 -5.81
CA GLY A 59 -12.10 18.39 -7.02
C GLY A 59 -13.47 17.84 -6.68
N SER A 60 -13.50 16.63 -6.12
CA SER A 60 -14.72 15.85 -5.96
C SER A 60 -15.18 15.74 -4.51
N GLY A 61 -14.98 16.74 -3.66
CA GLY A 61 -15.38 16.68 -2.23
C GLY A 61 -16.84 16.26 -2.02
N ARG A 62 -17.73 16.56 -2.97
CA ARG A 62 -19.12 16.07 -3.02
C ARG A 62 -19.28 14.63 -3.52
N ALA A 63 -18.41 14.15 -4.42
CA ALA A 63 -18.39 12.75 -4.83
C ALA A 63 -17.72 11.83 -3.79
N LEU A 64 -16.73 12.33 -3.02
CA LEU A 64 -16.24 11.69 -1.81
C LEU A 64 -17.39 11.47 -0.82
N LEU A 65 -18.18 12.52 -0.57
CA LEU A 65 -19.39 12.43 0.23
C LEU A 65 -20.41 11.49 -0.41
N ALA A 66 -20.60 11.48 -1.73
CA ALA A 66 -21.55 10.58 -2.42
C ALA A 66 -21.13 9.09 -2.37
N ILE A 67 -19.83 8.79 -2.54
CA ILE A 67 -19.26 7.45 -2.39
C ILE A 67 -19.36 7.01 -0.92
N ALA A 68 -19.14 7.93 0.02
CA ALA A 68 -19.32 7.68 1.45
C ALA A 68 -20.80 7.59 1.88
N SER A 69 -21.74 8.17 1.13
CA SER A 69 -23.14 8.32 1.55
C SER A 69 -24.16 7.40 0.86
N THR A 70 -23.76 6.49 -0.04
CA THR A 70 -24.65 5.38 -0.44
C THR A 70 -23.91 4.13 -0.92
N PRO A 71 -23.25 3.37 -0.03
CA PRO A 71 -23.10 1.94 -0.31
C PRO A 71 -24.50 1.32 -0.24
N ARG A 72 -25.08 0.96 -1.38
CA ARG A 72 -26.18 -0.03 -1.37
C ARG A 72 -25.57 -1.31 -0.80
N PRO A 73 -25.99 -1.80 0.38
CA PRO A 73 -25.30 -2.89 1.08
C PRO A 73 -25.00 -4.07 0.15
N HIS A 74 -25.99 -4.48 -0.64
CA HIS A 74 -25.89 -5.60 -1.58
C HIS A 74 -24.80 -5.48 -2.65
N VAL A 75 -24.48 -4.27 -3.14
CA VAL A 75 -23.44 -4.08 -4.18
C VAL A 75 -22.05 -4.18 -3.55
N VAL A 76 -21.89 -3.64 -2.34
CA VAL A 76 -20.64 -3.74 -1.59
C VAL A 76 -20.34 -5.20 -1.26
N HIS A 77 -21.34 -5.97 -0.83
CA HIS A 77 -21.14 -7.38 -0.48
C HIS A 77 -20.81 -8.26 -1.70
N LEU A 78 -21.44 -7.99 -2.85
CA LEU A 78 -21.12 -8.72 -4.07
C LEU A 78 -19.68 -8.45 -4.54
N VAL A 79 -19.21 -7.20 -4.41
CA VAL A 79 -17.83 -6.81 -4.72
C VAL A 79 -16.84 -7.41 -3.72
N GLU A 80 -17.17 -7.41 -2.42
CA GLU A 80 -16.36 -8.05 -1.36
C GLU A 80 -16.19 -9.56 -1.60
N VAL A 81 -17.27 -10.26 -1.96
CA VAL A 81 -17.22 -11.70 -2.30
C VAL A 81 -16.42 -11.93 -3.57
N ALA A 82 -16.64 -11.15 -4.63
CA ALA A 82 -15.91 -11.29 -5.89
C ALA A 82 -14.41 -11.02 -5.72
N ALA A 83 -14.04 -9.96 -4.99
CA ALA A 83 -12.66 -9.62 -4.68
C ALA A 83 -12.01 -10.69 -3.77
N GLY A 84 -12.74 -11.18 -2.75
CA GLY A 84 -12.30 -12.26 -1.87
C GLY A 84 -11.99 -13.55 -2.64
N CYS A 85 -12.90 -13.97 -3.52
CA CYS A 85 -12.71 -15.13 -4.39
C CYS A 85 -11.50 -14.97 -5.32
N LEU A 86 -11.35 -13.80 -5.95
CA LEU A 86 -10.23 -13.52 -6.84
C LEU A 86 -8.90 -13.58 -6.09
N LEU A 87 -8.82 -12.97 -4.90
CA LEU A 87 -7.63 -13.00 -4.04
C LEU A 87 -7.27 -14.42 -3.61
N LEU A 88 -8.25 -15.26 -3.27
CA LEU A 88 -8.01 -16.67 -2.92
C LEU A 88 -7.48 -17.48 -4.11
N VAL A 89 -8.02 -17.28 -5.31
CA VAL A 89 -7.54 -17.94 -6.53
C VAL A 89 -6.11 -17.53 -6.85
N VAL A 90 -5.81 -16.24 -6.78
CA VAL A 90 -4.45 -15.71 -6.97
C VAL A 90 -3.49 -16.25 -5.91
N ALA A 91 -3.90 -16.25 -4.63
CA ALA A 91 -3.11 -16.79 -3.53
C ALA A 91 -2.82 -18.29 -3.71
N ALA A 92 -3.81 -19.09 -4.11
CA ALA A 92 -3.66 -20.52 -4.36
C ALA A 92 -2.71 -20.78 -5.54
N GLY A 93 -2.86 -20.02 -6.64
CA GLY A 93 -1.96 -20.09 -7.79
C GLY A 93 -0.51 -19.76 -7.41
N LEU A 94 -0.29 -18.70 -6.63
CA LEU A 94 1.02 -18.30 -6.13
C LEU A 94 1.61 -19.34 -5.16
N TRP A 95 0.80 -19.93 -4.28
CA TRP A 95 1.22 -20.98 -3.35
C TRP A 95 1.67 -22.26 -4.07
N LEU A 96 0.91 -22.70 -5.08
CA LEU A 96 1.25 -23.86 -5.89
C LEU A 96 2.49 -23.61 -6.74
N ALA A 97 2.64 -22.39 -7.26
CA ALA A 97 3.78 -22.00 -8.06
C ALA A 97 5.04 -21.66 -7.23
N ARG A 98 4.95 -21.48 -5.90
CA ARG A 98 6.00 -20.87 -5.06
C ARG A 98 7.42 -21.40 -5.26
N ARG A 99 7.59 -22.71 -5.50
CA ARG A 99 8.91 -23.35 -5.72
C ARG A 99 9.46 -23.13 -7.13
N LYS A 100 8.57 -23.03 -8.14
CA LYS A 100 8.91 -22.68 -9.53
C LYS A 100 9.12 -21.18 -9.66
N LEU A 101 8.31 -20.39 -8.95
CA LEU A 101 8.35 -18.93 -8.91
C LEU A 101 9.61 -18.44 -8.19
N SER A 102 10.04 -19.04 -7.07
CA SER A 102 11.31 -18.62 -6.43
C SER A 102 12.53 -18.85 -7.33
N ARG A 103 12.57 -19.99 -8.04
CA ARG A 103 13.62 -20.31 -9.02
C ARG A 103 13.57 -19.41 -10.26
N ARG A 104 12.37 -19.09 -10.78
CA ARG A 104 12.21 -18.15 -11.91
C ARG A 104 12.42 -16.70 -11.49
N PHE A 105 11.97 -16.24 -10.33
CA PHE A 105 12.23 -14.89 -9.83
C PHE A 105 13.73 -14.62 -9.68
N SER A 106 14.54 -15.59 -9.21
CA SER A 106 16.00 -15.43 -9.21
C SER A 106 16.63 -15.33 -10.62
N ALA A 107 15.97 -15.83 -11.66
CA ALA A 107 16.44 -15.81 -13.06
C ALA A 107 15.84 -14.64 -13.88
N ASP A 108 14.57 -14.30 -13.68
CA ASP A 108 13.78 -13.28 -14.37
C ASP A 108 13.80 -11.92 -13.66
N ALA A 109 14.09 -11.82 -12.36
CA ALA A 109 14.41 -10.52 -11.73
C ALA A 109 15.70 -9.91 -12.28
N LYS A 110 16.54 -10.71 -12.97
CA LYS A 110 17.64 -10.20 -13.80
C LYS A 110 17.17 -9.63 -15.15
N ARG A 111 15.95 -9.93 -15.62
CA ARG A 111 15.43 -9.59 -16.97
C ARG A 111 14.23 -8.63 -16.99
N ALA A 112 13.31 -8.68 -16.02
CA ALA A 112 12.16 -7.77 -15.97
C ALA A 112 12.49 -6.49 -15.18
N ARG A 113 13.00 -5.45 -15.88
CA ARG A 113 13.12 -4.09 -15.33
C ARG A 113 11.73 -3.43 -15.28
N VAL A 114 10.87 -3.83 -14.36
CA VAL A 114 9.65 -3.06 -14.08
C VAL A 114 10.10 -1.73 -13.46
N SER A 115 9.61 -0.60 -14.01
CA SER A 115 9.97 0.72 -13.50
C SER A 115 9.46 0.87 -12.05
N PRO A 116 10.30 1.22 -11.07
CA PRO A 116 9.86 1.42 -9.69
C PRO A 116 8.78 2.48 -9.57
N LEU A 117 8.79 3.50 -10.44
CA LEU A 117 7.76 4.52 -10.53
C LEU A 117 6.39 3.94 -10.94
N LEU A 118 6.37 3.11 -11.99
CA LEU A 118 5.13 2.50 -12.49
C LEU A 118 4.59 1.49 -11.49
N LEU A 119 5.47 0.79 -10.78
CA LEU A 119 5.08 -0.16 -9.75
C LEU A 119 4.38 0.54 -8.58
N GLY A 120 4.98 1.61 -8.04
CA GLY A 120 4.39 2.32 -6.91
C GLY A 120 3.08 3.03 -7.27
N ALA A 121 3.03 3.70 -8.43
CA ALA A 121 1.80 4.31 -8.92
C ALA A 121 0.70 3.27 -9.19
N GLY A 122 1.06 2.15 -9.81
CA GLY A 122 0.13 1.06 -10.11
C GLY A 122 -0.48 0.42 -8.86
N ILE A 123 0.32 0.23 -7.80
CA ILE A 123 -0.19 -0.28 -6.51
C ILE A 123 -1.21 0.69 -5.92
N ILE A 124 -0.87 1.98 -5.80
CA ILE A 124 -1.80 2.97 -5.24
C ILE A 124 -3.11 3.05 -6.02
N VAL A 125 -3.05 3.03 -7.35
CA VAL A 125 -4.25 3.05 -8.20
C VAL A 125 -5.08 1.77 -8.01
N ALA A 126 -4.43 0.61 -7.91
CA ALA A 126 -5.11 -0.67 -7.72
C ALA A 126 -5.74 -0.81 -6.33
N GLU A 127 -5.15 -0.20 -5.31
CA GLU A 127 -5.65 -0.23 -3.93
C GLU A 127 -6.68 0.85 -3.63
N PHE A 128 -6.77 1.87 -4.48
CA PHE A 128 -7.68 2.99 -4.31
C PHE A 128 -9.12 2.55 -3.99
N PRO A 129 -9.72 1.55 -4.66
CA PRO A 129 -11.08 1.09 -4.35
C PRO A 129 -11.25 0.53 -2.93
N THR A 130 -10.17 0.04 -2.32
CA THR A 130 -10.15 -0.62 -1.01
C THR A 130 -9.50 0.21 0.09
N ALA A 131 -9.06 1.43 -0.20
CA ALA A 131 -8.32 2.30 0.72
C ALA A 131 -9.23 2.95 1.78
N ILE A 132 -9.95 2.14 2.57
CA ILE A 132 -10.88 2.58 3.60
C ILE A 132 -10.23 3.54 4.62
N PRO A 133 -9.02 3.25 5.16
CA PRO A 133 -8.35 4.17 6.09
C PRO A 133 -8.10 5.54 5.44
N TYR A 134 -7.66 5.54 4.18
CA TYR A 134 -7.39 6.77 3.45
C TYR A 134 -8.64 7.62 3.25
N PHE A 135 -9.74 7.03 2.76
CA PHE A 135 -11.00 7.75 2.60
C PHE A 135 -11.55 8.28 3.93
N GLY A 136 -11.46 7.49 5.01
CA GLY A 136 -11.86 7.94 6.34
C GLY A 136 -11.11 9.20 6.79
N ALA A 137 -9.79 9.25 6.55
CA ALA A 137 -8.99 10.43 6.83
C ALA A 137 -9.37 11.62 5.93
N LEU A 138 -9.59 11.41 4.63
CA LEU A 138 -9.98 12.48 3.70
C LEU A 138 -11.35 13.08 4.06
N VAL A 139 -12.33 12.25 4.44
CA VAL A 139 -13.65 12.70 4.92
C VAL A 139 -13.49 13.56 6.17
N ALA A 140 -12.72 13.10 7.16
CA ALA A 140 -12.46 13.87 8.38
C ALA A 140 -11.77 15.22 8.09
N ILE A 141 -10.87 15.28 7.09
CA ILE A 141 -10.22 16.51 6.66
C ILE A 141 -11.25 17.49 6.07
N VAL A 142 -12.08 17.02 5.13
CA VAL A 142 -13.10 17.85 4.46
C VAL A 142 -14.20 18.31 5.43
N GLU A 143 -14.67 17.44 6.32
CA GLU A 143 -15.66 17.79 7.35
C GLU A 143 -15.11 18.78 8.38
N GLY A 144 -13.80 18.79 8.57
CA GLY A 144 -13.10 19.77 9.39
C GLY A 144 -13.25 21.22 8.91
N ARG A 145 -13.72 21.43 7.65
CA ARG A 145 -13.99 22.73 7.00
C ARG A 145 -12.88 23.75 7.26
N ARG A 146 -11.64 23.37 6.94
CA ARG A 146 -10.46 24.21 7.21
C ARG A 146 -10.14 25.06 5.98
N ALA A 147 -9.19 25.97 6.14
CA ALA A 147 -8.63 26.67 4.98
C ALA A 147 -8.00 25.64 4.02
N ALA A 148 -8.11 25.87 2.71
CA ALA A 148 -7.61 24.95 1.69
C ALA A 148 -6.13 24.56 1.90
N LEU A 149 -5.28 25.51 2.32
CA LEU A 149 -3.88 25.23 2.63
C LEU A 149 -3.72 24.23 3.79
N SER A 150 -4.59 24.30 4.80
CA SER A 150 -4.59 23.35 5.92
C SER A 150 -5.06 21.96 5.49
N GLU A 151 -6.07 21.87 4.63
CA GLU A 151 -6.54 20.59 4.10
C GLU A 151 -5.46 19.92 3.25
N ALA A 152 -4.81 20.67 2.35
CA ALA A 152 -3.68 20.18 1.57
C ALA A 152 -2.52 19.72 2.48
N ALA A 153 -2.20 20.50 3.51
CA ALA A 153 -1.16 20.12 4.48
C ALA A 153 -1.52 18.84 5.24
N LEU A 154 -2.78 18.64 5.64
CA LEU A 154 -3.23 17.42 6.31
C LEU A 154 -3.17 16.20 5.38
N VAL A 155 -3.52 16.34 4.09
CA VAL A 155 -3.33 15.26 3.09
C VAL A 155 -1.86 14.90 2.95
N ILE A 156 -0.98 15.90 2.90
CA ILE A 156 0.48 15.67 2.81
C ILE A 156 0.98 14.95 4.08
N VAL A 157 0.57 15.41 5.26
CA VAL A 157 0.94 14.79 6.55
C VAL A 157 0.46 13.34 6.62
N PHE A 158 -0.79 13.07 6.21
CA PHE A 158 -1.30 11.70 6.11
C PHE A 158 -0.36 10.83 5.27
N ASN A 159 -0.04 11.29 4.07
CA ASN A 159 0.76 10.52 3.11
C ASN A 159 2.23 10.37 3.54
N LEU A 160 2.77 11.33 4.29
CA LEU A 160 4.08 11.19 4.94
C LEU A 160 4.05 10.11 6.03
N CYS A 161 3.00 10.08 6.86
CA CYS A 161 2.81 9.02 7.86
C CYS A 161 2.62 7.65 7.20
N PHE A 162 1.79 7.57 6.15
CA PHE A 162 1.60 6.37 5.34
C PHE A 162 2.91 5.86 4.72
N CYS A 163 3.75 6.76 4.21
CA CYS A 163 5.05 6.41 3.65
C CYS A 163 6.16 6.22 4.70
N ALA A 164 5.87 6.33 6.01
CA ALA A 164 6.92 6.32 7.03
C ALA A 164 7.82 5.08 7.01
N PRO A 165 7.32 3.83 6.84
CA PRO A 165 8.16 2.65 6.71
C PRO A 165 9.06 2.71 5.48
N LEU A 166 8.55 3.20 4.34
CA LEU A 166 9.30 3.34 3.09
C LEU A 166 10.41 4.40 3.22
N LEU A 167 10.11 5.53 3.87
CA LEU A 167 11.06 6.60 4.16
C LEU A 167 12.14 6.14 5.14
N LEU A 168 11.77 5.37 6.16
CA LEU A 168 12.72 4.76 7.10
C LEU A 168 13.65 3.79 6.38
N LEU A 169 13.09 2.92 5.53
CA LEU A 169 13.85 1.97 4.73
C LEU A 169 14.82 2.70 3.78
N LEU A 170 14.34 3.77 3.14
CA LEU A 170 15.18 4.63 2.30
C LEU A 170 16.29 5.31 3.09
N ALA A 171 15.99 5.83 4.28
CA ALA A 171 16.98 6.44 5.16
C ALA A 171 18.06 5.43 5.58
N VAL A 172 17.67 4.21 5.96
CA VAL A 172 18.61 3.12 6.29
C VAL A 172 19.51 2.81 5.09
N VAL A 173 18.95 2.69 3.89
CA VAL A 173 19.71 2.36 2.67
C VAL A 173 20.62 3.52 2.24
N VAL A 174 20.21 4.77 2.41
CA VAL A 174 21.00 5.96 2.03
C VAL A 174 22.12 6.21 3.03
N LEU A 175 21.82 6.18 4.34
CA LEU A 175 22.74 6.49 5.44
C LEU A 175 23.65 5.32 5.84
N GLY A 176 23.24 4.08 5.54
CA GLY A 176 23.87 2.86 6.06
C GLY A 176 25.28 2.53 5.56
N GLY A 177 25.76 3.10 4.45
CA GLY A 177 27.11 2.83 3.92
C GLY A 177 27.46 1.33 3.85
N ASP A 178 28.69 0.92 4.21
CA ASP A 178 29.13 -0.49 4.22
C ASP A 178 28.48 -1.39 5.30
N ARG A 179 27.74 -0.82 6.27
CA ARG A 179 26.96 -1.58 7.28
C ARG A 179 25.74 -2.30 6.67
N ASP A 180 25.43 -1.98 5.42
CA ASP A 180 24.36 -2.56 4.59
C ASP A 180 24.37 -4.09 4.57
N ARG A 181 25.54 -4.73 4.69
CA ARG A 181 25.65 -6.20 4.55
C ARG A 181 24.95 -7.00 5.65
N ALA A 182 24.71 -6.45 6.84
CA ALA A 182 24.08 -7.18 7.95
C ALA A 182 22.55 -7.08 7.88
N PHE A 183 22.02 -5.87 7.70
CA PHE A 183 20.58 -5.64 7.50
C PHE A 183 20.11 -6.30 6.21
N THR A 184 20.82 -6.10 5.10
CA THR A 184 20.50 -6.70 3.80
C THR A 184 20.63 -8.23 3.85
N ARG A 185 21.53 -8.80 4.67
CA ARG A 185 21.55 -10.25 4.92
C ARG A 185 20.34 -10.71 5.74
N ALA A 186 20.01 -10.05 6.84
CA ALA A 186 18.88 -10.44 7.69
C ALA A 186 17.55 -10.37 6.93
N VAL A 187 17.32 -9.27 6.22
CA VAL A 187 16.14 -9.04 5.39
C VAL A 187 16.12 -9.99 4.19
N ARG A 188 17.25 -10.25 3.51
CA ARG A 188 17.34 -11.27 2.45
C ARG A 188 17.01 -12.66 2.99
N THR A 189 17.54 -13.04 4.14
CA THR A 189 17.30 -14.37 4.75
C THR A 189 15.83 -14.51 5.15
N PHE A 190 15.25 -13.45 5.70
CA PHE A 190 13.82 -13.40 6.02
C PHE A 190 12.96 -13.49 4.75
N MET A 191 13.30 -12.77 3.68
CA MET A 191 12.58 -12.81 2.40
C MET A 191 12.74 -14.14 1.67
N GLU A 192 13.94 -14.70 1.59
CA GLU A 192 14.19 -16.00 0.97
C GLU A 192 13.46 -17.14 1.71
N ARG A 193 13.33 -17.04 3.03
CA ARG A 193 12.68 -18.06 3.86
C ARG A 193 11.17 -17.89 3.98
N TYR A 194 10.67 -16.65 4.00
CA TYR A 194 9.27 -16.36 4.30
C TYR A 194 8.52 -15.66 3.17
N ALA A 195 9.12 -14.84 2.29
CA ALA A 195 8.37 -14.05 1.30
C ALA A 195 7.58 -14.90 0.29
N ALA A 196 8.15 -16.03 -0.13
CA ALA A 196 7.49 -16.96 -1.06
C ALA A 196 6.22 -17.62 -0.48
N ALA A 197 6.09 -17.62 0.85
CA ALA A 197 4.91 -18.10 1.57
C ALA A 197 4.05 -16.93 2.08
N LEU A 198 4.66 -15.83 2.49
CA LEU A 198 4.01 -14.68 3.13
C LEU A 198 3.05 -13.99 2.16
N VAL A 199 3.47 -13.76 0.91
CA VAL A 199 2.62 -13.10 -0.10
C VAL A 199 1.33 -13.90 -0.35
N PRO A 200 1.38 -15.20 -0.71
CA PRO A 200 0.15 -15.99 -0.87
C PRO A 200 -0.63 -16.15 0.44
N VAL A 201 0.02 -16.23 1.60
CA VAL A 201 -0.70 -16.32 2.89
C VAL A 201 -1.43 -15.02 3.22
N VAL A 202 -0.81 -13.86 3.04
CA VAL A 202 -1.44 -12.55 3.27
C VAL A 202 -2.58 -12.33 2.29
N LEU A 203 -2.39 -12.62 1.00
CA LEU A 203 -3.46 -12.56 0.00
C LEU A 203 -4.59 -13.55 0.32
N ALA A 204 -4.28 -14.75 0.82
CA ALA A 204 -5.28 -15.72 1.23
C ALA A 204 -6.07 -15.25 2.46
N LEU A 205 -5.39 -14.64 3.45
CA LEU A 205 -6.02 -14.10 4.65
C LEU A 205 -6.92 -12.90 4.31
N LEU A 206 -6.43 -11.95 3.51
CA LEU A 206 -7.22 -10.82 3.00
C LEU A 206 -8.41 -11.32 2.18
N GLY A 207 -8.19 -12.26 1.28
CA GLY A 207 -9.24 -12.88 0.48
C GLY A 207 -10.29 -13.57 1.34
N ALA A 208 -9.88 -14.33 2.35
CA ALA A 208 -10.77 -15.01 3.28
C ALA A 208 -11.56 -14.04 4.17
N VAL A 209 -10.92 -12.98 4.66
CA VAL A 209 -11.59 -11.93 5.45
C VAL A 209 -12.64 -11.22 4.61
N LEU A 210 -12.30 -10.80 3.38
CA LEU A 210 -13.25 -10.18 2.45
C LEU A 210 -14.42 -11.11 2.10
N LEU A 211 -14.15 -12.41 1.90
CA LEU A 211 -15.19 -13.41 1.66
C LEU A 211 -16.11 -13.59 2.86
N VAL A 212 -15.56 -13.66 4.08
CA VAL A 212 -16.36 -13.81 5.31
C VAL A 212 -17.20 -12.56 5.57
N ILE A 213 -16.64 -11.36 5.35
CA ILE A 213 -17.37 -10.10 5.48
C ILE A 213 -18.50 -10.03 4.46
N GLY A 214 -18.20 -10.30 3.18
CA GLY A 214 -19.19 -10.27 2.11
C GLY A 214 -20.29 -11.33 2.28
N LEU A 215 -19.95 -12.56 2.72
CA LEU A 215 -20.91 -13.64 2.94
C LEU A 215 -21.79 -13.44 4.19
N ARG A 216 -21.26 -12.84 5.26
CA ARG A 216 -22.04 -12.55 6.48
C ARG A 216 -23.04 -11.41 6.29
N SER A 217 -22.84 -10.62 5.25
CA SER A 217 -23.60 -9.39 5.01
C SER A 217 -24.53 -9.52 3.79
N LEU A 218 -24.52 -10.69 3.13
CA LEU A 218 -25.46 -11.11 2.06
C LEU A 218 -26.80 -11.60 2.62
#